data_AF-A0A0J7JV18-F1
#
_entry.id   AF-A0A0J7JV18-F1
#
_cell.length_a   1.000
_cell.length_b   1.000
_cell.length_c   1.000
_cell.angle_alpha   90.00
_cell.angle_beta   90.00
_cell.angle_gamma   90.00
#
_symmetry.space_group_name_H-M   'P 1'
#
loop_
_entity.id
_entity.type
_entity.pdbx_description
1 polymer ?
#
loop_
_entity_poly.entity_id
_entity_poly.type
_entity_poly.pdbx_seq_one_letter_code
_entity_poly.pdbx_strand_id
1 'polypeptide(L)'
;MLSKFDYSNEELNELSLMFNACDNIFAGLHSDYERLEALKESEFYIAPTSYVTGSHYRPRTQKNKTVINHELDTSQYIPINEVLKRFLELPDCLDAIISNLEHLSQTDEPFSNVVQGEMWKEKVAKHFYGKTVLPLLFFFDDMDPDNITGSHAGHHKVGALY
;
A
#
# COMPACT_ATOMS: atom_id res chain seq x y z
N MET A 1 37.93 9.49 39.64
CA MET A 1 36.67 9.61 40.42
C MET A 1 35.54 9.32 39.45
N LEU A 2 35.22 8.02 39.27
CA LEU A 2 34.11 7.58 38.43
C LEU A 2 32.87 7.57 39.32
N SER A 3 31.89 8.41 39.02
CA SER A 3 30.60 8.37 39.70
C SER A 3 29.97 7.01 39.41
N LYS A 4 29.76 6.20 40.45
CA LYS A 4 28.87 5.05 40.38
C LYS A 4 27.48 5.61 40.13
N PHE A 5 26.96 5.43 38.92
CA PHE A 5 25.55 5.62 38.65
C PHE A 5 24.81 4.49 39.39
N ASP A 6 24.21 4.80 40.53
CA ASP A 6 23.21 3.93 41.17
C ASP A 6 21.91 4.12 40.40
N TYR A 7 21.70 3.29 39.39
CA TYR A 7 20.39 3.18 38.75
C TYR A 7 19.44 2.48 39.71
N SER A 8 18.23 3.02 39.83
CA SER A 8 17.16 2.35 40.55
C SER A 8 16.84 0.99 39.90
N ASN A 9 16.40 0.02 40.71
CA ASN A 9 15.92 -1.27 40.17
C ASN A 9 14.76 -1.09 39.18
N GLU A 10 14.03 0.02 39.27
CA GLU A 10 12.94 0.37 38.37
C GLU A 10 13.47 0.75 36.97
N GLU A 11 14.49 1.62 36.88
CA GLU A 11 15.14 1.97 35.61
C GLU A 11 15.81 0.77 34.94
N LEU A 12 16.43 -0.13 35.71
CA LEU A 12 17.01 -1.38 35.19
C LEU A 12 15.95 -2.33 34.64
N ASN A 13 14.78 -2.40 35.30
CA ASN A 13 13.65 -3.19 34.81
C ASN A 13 13.05 -2.60 33.54
N GLU A 14 12.87 -1.28 33.45
CA GLU A 14 12.40 -0.61 32.24
C GLU A 14 13.34 -0.86 31.06
N LEU A 15 14.66 -0.75 31.28
CA LEU A 15 15.66 -1.04 30.26
C LEU A 15 15.60 -2.51 29.79
N SER A 16 15.42 -3.45 30.73
CA SER A 16 15.26 -4.86 30.40
C SER A 16 13.99 -5.15 29.61
N LEU A 17 12.88 -4.47 29.94
CA LEU A 17 11.62 -4.58 29.18
C LEU A 17 11.79 -4.04 27.76
N MET A 18 12.49 -2.91 27.60
CA MET A 18 12.81 -2.35 26.30
C MET A 18 13.63 -3.33 25.45
N PHE A 19 14.71 -3.91 26.00
CA PHE A 19 15.51 -4.90 25.27
C PHE A 19 14.68 -6.14 24.92
N ASN A 20 13.85 -6.63 25.84
CA ASN A 20 12.98 -7.76 25.56
C ASN A 20 11.97 -7.45 24.43
N ALA A 21 11.41 -6.24 24.41
CA ALA A 21 10.53 -5.81 23.33
C ALA A 21 11.29 -5.74 21.99
N CYS A 22 12.52 -5.23 21.97
CA CYS A 22 13.38 -5.21 20.78
C CYS A 22 13.72 -6.62 20.26
N ASP A 23 14.04 -7.55 21.17
CA ASP A 23 14.34 -8.94 20.81
C ASP A 23 13.10 -9.69 20.28
N ASN A 24 11.91 -9.23 20.63
CA ASN A 24 10.64 -9.89 20.32
C ASN A 24 9.69 -9.03 19.48
N ILE A 25 10.19 -8.06 18.70
CA ILE A 25 9.36 -7.14 17.87
C ILE A 25 8.45 -7.85 16.87
N PHE A 26 8.76 -9.11 16.52
CA PHE A 26 7.96 -9.93 15.60
C PHE A 26 7.27 -11.12 16.30
N ALA A 27 7.22 -11.12 17.63
CA ALA A 27 6.47 -12.14 18.36
C ALA A 27 5.00 -12.10 17.95
N GLY A 28 4.46 -13.24 17.52
CA GLY A 28 3.09 -13.32 16.99
C GLY A 28 2.94 -12.83 15.56
N LEU A 29 4.03 -12.61 14.82
CA LEU A 29 4.04 -12.22 13.38
C LEU A 29 4.84 -13.22 12.53
N HIS A 30 4.87 -14.49 12.92
CA HIS A 30 5.78 -15.49 12.35
C HIS A 30 5.36 -15.98 10.96
N SER A 31 4.06 -16.10 10.72
CA SER A 31 3.46 -16.52 9.45
C SER A 31 2.82 -15.36 8.69
N ASP A 32 2.62 -15.54 7.38
CA ASP A 32 1.86 -14.57 6.55
C ASP A 32 0.44 -14.38 7.06
N TYR A 33 -0.17 -15.46 7.58
CA TYR A 33 -1.49 -15.39 8.20
C TYR A 33 -1.49 -14.48 9.42
N GLU A 34 -0.58 -14.72 10.37
CA GLU A 34 -0.47 -13.89 11.58
C GLU A 34 -0.15 -12.43 11.25
N ARG A 35 0.75 -12.18 10.29
CA ARG A 35 1.04 -10.82 9.81
C ARG A 35 -0.18 -10.14 9.20
N LEU A 36 -0.95 -10.87 8.40
CA LEU A 36 -2.14 -10.33 7.76
C LEU A 36 -3.26 -10.07 8.77
N GLU A 37 -3.47 -10.96 9.74
CA GLU A 37 -4.46 -10.73 10.81
C GLU A 37 -4.05 -9.54 11.69
N ALA A 38 -2.80 -9.45 12.12
CA ALA A 38 -2.31 -8.28 12.85
C ALA A 38 -2.47 -6.97 12.05
N LEU A 39 -2.24 -7.01 10.74
CA LEU A 39 -2.46 -5.85 9.88
C LEU A 39 -3.96 -5.51 9.80
N LYS A 40 -4.85 -6.50 9.63
CA LYS A 40 -6.31 -6.31 9.61
C LYS A 40 -6.85 -5.74 10.93
N GLU A 41 -6.26 -6.12 12.06
CA GLU A 41 -6.59 -5.58 13.37
C GLU A 41 -6.13 -4.13 13.54
N SER A 42 -5.15 -3.68 12.75
CA SER A 42 -4.72 -2.29 12.71
C SER A 42 -5.70 -1.39 11.92
N GLU A 43 -5.69 -0.09 12.23
CA GLU A 43 -6.47 0.91 11.50
C GLU A 43 -5.90 1.23 10.09
N PHE A 44 -4.76 0.62 9.72
CA PHE A 44 -4.04 0.92 8.48
C PHE A 44 -4.35 -0.06 7.35
N TYR A 45 -5.06 -1.16 7.62
CA TYR A 45 -5.41 -2.13 6.58
C TYR A 45 -6.59 -1.64 5.74
N ILE A 46 -6.39 -1.69 4.42
CA ILE A 46 -7.43 -1.47 3.41
C ILE A 46 -7.56 -2.75 2.61
N ALA A 47 -8.70 -3.42 2.76
CA ALA A 47 -8.95 -4.70 2.10
C ALA A 47 -9.16 -4.51 0.59
N PRO A 48 -8.64 -5.43 -0.25
CA PRO A 48 -9.00 -5.47 -1.65
C PRO A 48 -10.50 -5.69 -1.85
N THR A 49 -11.09 -4.97 -2.79
CA THR A 49 -12.50 -5.11 -3.19
C THR A 49 -12.60 -6.00 -4.42
N SER A 50 -13.39 -7.07 -4.32
CA SER A 50 -13.69 -7.97 -5.44
C SER A 50 -14.80 -7.42 -6.33
N TYR A 51 -14.66 -7.60 -7.64
CA TYR A 51 -15.70 -7.29 -8.63
C TYR A 51 -15.72 -8.35 -9.73
N VAL A 52 -16.86 -8.47 -10.41
CA VAL A 52 -17.05 -9.45 -11.49
C VAL A 52 -16.54 -8.83 -12.80
N THR A 53 -15.63 -9.52 -13.47
CA THR A 53 -15.08 -9.12 -14.78
C THR A 53 -15.67 -9.91 -15.94
N GLY A 54 -16.20 -11.08 -15.66
CA GLY A 54 -16.76 -11.95 -16.68
C GLY A 54 -17.46 -13.15 -16.09
N SER A 55 -17.87 -14.04 -16.99
CA SER A 55 -18.38 -15.35 -16.59
C SER A 55 -18.18 -16.33 -17.72
N HIS A 56 -17.98 -17.59 -17.37
CA HIS A 56 -17.81 -18.65 -18.34
C HIS A 56 -18.56 -19.91 -17.89
N TYR A 57 -18.84 -20.77 -18.87
CA TYR A 57 -19.43 -22.08 -18.61
C TYR A 57 -18.34 -23.13 -18.65
N ARG A 58 -18.18 -23.88 -17.56
CA ARG A 58 -17.21 -24.97 -17.47
C ARG A 58 -17.95 -26.30 -17.28
N PRO A 59 -17.72 -27.31 -18.13
CA PRO A 59 -18.24 -28.64 -17.87
C PRO A 59 -17.51 -29.24 -16.67
N ARG A 60 -18.26 -29.73 -15.68
CA ARG A 60 -17.73 -30.49 -14.54
C ARG A 60 -18.40 -31.86 -14.48
N THR A 61 -17.61 -32.88 -14.18
CA THR A 61 -18.14 -34.22 -13.93
C THR A 61 -18.59 -34.32 -12.47
N GLN A 62 -19.87 -34.56 -12.26
CA GLN A 62 -20.44 -34.80 -10.94
C GLN A 62 -21.23 -36.11 -10.98
N LYS A 63 -20.83 -37.10 -10.15
CA LYS A 63 -21.49 -38.42 -10.07
C LYS A 63 -21.68 -39.09 -11.44
N ASN A 64 -20.62 -39.19 -12.25
CA ASN A 64 -20.62 -39.75 -13.62
C ASN A 64 -21.54 -39.04 -14.64
N LYS A 65 -22.00 -37.82 -14.35
CA LYS A 65 -22.72 -36.97 -15.30
C LYS A 65 -21.93 -35.70 -15.55
N THR A 66 -21.87 -35.26 -16.81
CA THR A 66 -21.32 -33.95 -17.15
C THR A 66 -22.39 -32.90 -16.94
N VAL A 67 -22.15 -31.97 -16.02
CA VAL A 67 -23.00 -30.82 -15.74
C VAL A 67 -22.26 -29.57 -16.20
N ILE A 68 -22.97 -28.65 -16.85
CA ILE A 68 -22.41 -27.34 -17.22
C ILE A 68 -22.63 -26.40 -16.02
N ASN A 69 -21.54 -25.94 -15.42
CA ASN A 69 -21.61 -24.94 -14.36
C ASN A 69 -21.32 -23.55 -14.93
N HIS A 70 -22.11 -22.57 -14.53
CA HIS A 70 -21.82 -21.16 -14.73
C HIS A 70 -20.88 -20.69 -13.62
N GLU A 71 -19.73 -20.16 -13.98
CA GLU A 71 -18.70 -19.67 -13.08
C GLU A 71 -18.44 -18.19 -13.37
N LEU A 72 -18.27 -17.37 -12.32
CA LEU A 72 -17.96 -15.94 -12.44
C LEU A 72 -16.45 -15.75 -12.40
N ASP A 73 -15.94 -14.96 -13.33
CA ASP A 73 -14.57 -14.45 -13.29
C ASP A 73 -14.56 -13.18 -12.44
N THR A 74 -13.70 -13.17 -11.43
CA THR A 74 -13.58 -12.06 -10.49
C THR A 74 -12.18 -11.48 -10.54
N SER A 75 -12.11 -10.17 -10.35
CA SER A 75 -10.86 -9.44 -10.17
C SER A 75 -10.94 -8.62 -8.89
N GLN A 76 -9.79 -8.16 -8.42
CA GLN A 76 -9.67 -7.43 -7.16
C GLN A 76 -8.90 -6.14 -7.39
N TYR A 77 -9.27 -5.09 -6.68
CA TYR A 77 -8.53 -3.82 -6.65
C TYR A 77 -8.50 -3.26 -5.23
N ILE A 78 -7.49 -2.44 -4.93
CA ILE A 78 -7.44 -1.68 -3.68
C ILE A 78 -8.06 -0.30 -3.93
N PRO A 79 -9.08 0.14 -3.17
CA PRO A 79 -9.71 1.45 -3.37
C PRO A 79 -8.75 2.61 -3.11
N ILE A 80 -8.20 3.20 -4.17
CA ILE A 80 -7.18 4.26 -4.03
C ILE A 80 -7.69 5.52 -3.33
N ASN A 81 -8.97 5.82 -3.46
CA ASN A 81 -9.63 6.90 -2.73
C ASN A 81 -9.52 6.71 -1.22
N GLU A 82 -9.65 5.47 -0.72
CA GLU A 82 -9.49 5.16 0.70
C GLU A 82 -8.02 5.22 1.11
N VAL A 83 -7.11 4.71 0.26
CA VAL A 83 -5.66 4.78 0.49
C VAL A 83 -5.20 6.22 0.63
N LEU A 84 -5.52 7.06 -0.36
CA LEU A 84 -5.14 8.47 -0.37
C LEU A 84 -5.76 9.23 0.79
N LYS A 85 -7.02 8.94 1.13
CA LYS A 85 -7.68 9.56 2.29
C LYS A 85 -6.90 9.25 3.57
N ARG A 86 -6.67 7.98 3.88
CA ARG A 86 -5.96 7.59 5.12
C ARG A 86 -4.53 8.11 5.14
N PHE A 87 -3.84 8.10 4.01
CA PHE A 87 -2.48 8.64 3.90
C PHE A 87 -2.43 10.15 4.18
N LEU A 88 -3.30 10.93 3.55
CA LEU A 88 -3.34 12.39 3.73
C LEU A 88 -3.85 12.81 5.11
N GLU A 89 -4.63 11.95 5.79
CA GLU A 89 -5.10 12.15 7.17
C GLU A 89 -4.03 11.78 8.22
N LEU A 90 -2.87 11.24 7.82
CA LEU A 90 -1.75 11.04 8.75
C LEU A 90 -1.25 12.39 9.29
N PRO A 91 -0.81 12.45 10.57
CA PRO A 91 -0.28 13.67 11.17
C PRO A 91 0.79 14.32 10.28
N ASP A 92 0.63 15.62 10.03
CA ASP A 92 1.53 16.48 9.25
C ASP A 92 1.74 16.08 7.78
N CYS A 93 1.10 15.02 7.29
CA CYS A 93 1.35 14.51 5.94
C CYS A 93 0.87 15.48 4.84
N LEU A 94 -0.40 15.88 4.90
CA LEU A 94 -0.97 16.83 3.94
C LEU A 94 -0.26 18.19 3.99
N ASP A 95 0.02 18.68 5.20
CA ASP A 95 0.69 19.98 5.40
C ASP A 95 2.12 19.97 4.84
N ALA A 96 2.87 18.88 5.06
CA ALA A 96 4.19 18.71 4.47
C ALA A 96 4.14 18.67 2.93
N ILE A 97 3.14 18.00 2.35
CA ILE A 97 2.94 17.96 0.89
C ILE A 97 2.65 19.36 0.36
N ILE A 98 1.72 20.09 0.97
CA ILE A 98 1.34 21.45 0.54
C ILE A 98 2.54 22.39 0.65
N SER A 99 3.24 22.38 1.79
CA SER A 99 4.42 23.22 2.01
C SER A 99 5.52 22.95 0.96
N ASN A 100 5.75 21.67 0.62
CA ASN A 100 6.70 21.32 -0.43
C ASN A 100 6.24 21.80 -1.83
N LEU A 101 4.94 21.71 -2.14
CA LEU A 101 4.42 22.23 -3.41
C LEU A 101 4.56 23.76 -3.52
N GLU A 102 4.31 24.48 -2.42
CA GLU A 102 4.52 25.93 -2.36
C GLU A 102 5.99 26.28 -2.56
N HIS A 103 6.90 25.59 -1.88
CA HIS A 103 8.34 25.74 -2.06
C HIS A 103 8.77 25.52 -3.52
N LEU A 104 8.33 24.42 -4.13
CA LEU A 104 8.64 24.08 -5.53
C LEU A 104 8.09 25.11 -6.53
N SER A 105 7.01 25.82 -6.19
CA SER A 105 6.42 26.86 -7.03
C SER A 105 7.19 28.18 -7.01
N GLN A 106 7.97 28.43 -5.95
CA GLN A 106 8.66 29.69 -5.69
C GLN A 106 10.17 29.62 -5.94
N THR A 107 10.72 28.42 -6.11
CA THR A 107 12.15 28.19 -6.27
C THR A 107 12.59 28.15 -7.74
N ASP A 108 13.71 28.80 -8.03
CA ASP A 108 14.46 28.69 -9.29
C ASP A 108 15.49 27.53 -9.23
N GLU A 109 15.38 26.64 -8.25
CA GLU A 109 16.18 25.42 -8.15
C GLU A 109 16.17 24.61 -9.46
N PRO A 110 17.22 23.80 -9.72
CA PRO A 110 17.21 22.87 -10.84
C PRO A 110 15.92 22.03 -10.84
N PHE A 111 15.38 21.81 -12.02
CA PHE A 111 14.20 20.99 -12.22
C PHE A 111 14.37 19.64 -11.52
N SER A 112 13.58 19.40 -10.48
CA SER A 112 13.64 18.20 -9.63
C SER A 112 12.29 17.51 -9.50
N ASN A 113 11.19 18.19 -9.84
CA ASN A 113 9.84 17.66 -9.70
C ASN A 113 8.94 18.00 -10.90
N VAL A 114 8.02 17.09 -11.24
CA VAL A 114 7.05 17.25 -12.33
C VAL A 114 6.20 18.53 -12.21
N VAL A 115 5.92 18.98 -10.99
CA VAL A 115 5.09 20.19 -10.75
C VAL A 115 5.77 21.48 -11.20
N GLN A 116 7.10 21.47 -11.33
CA GLN A 116 7.85 22.61 -11.84
C GLN A 116 7.77 22.71 -13.37
N GLY A 117 7.29 21.67 -14.05
CA GLY A 117 7.28 21.58 -15.50
C GLY A 117 6.22 22.47 -16.12
N GLU A 118 6.54 23.07 -17.26
CA GLU A 118 5.64 24.00 -17.95
C GLU A 118 4.28 23.36 -18.25
N MET A 119 4.27 22.11 -18.73
CA MET A 119 3.04 21.36 -18.98
C MET A 119 2.15 21.27 -17.74
N TRP A 120 2.73 21.03 -16.55
CA TRP A 120 1.95 20.95 -15.31
C TRP A 120 1.38 22.32 -14.95
N LYS A 121 2.23 23.36 -14.96
CA LYS A 121 1.85 24.75 -14.66
C LYS A 121 0.71 25.22 -15.57
N GLU A 122 0.83 24.99 -16.87
CA GLU A 122 -0.21 25.32 -17.86
C GLU A 122 -1.53 24.58 -17.59
N LYS A 123 -1.47 23.27 -17.33
CA LYS A 123 -2.67 22.46 -17.05
C LYS A 123 -3.38 22.93 -15.79
N VAL A 124 -2.65 23.19 -14.71
CA VAL A 124 -3.22 23.67 -13.44
C VAL A 124 -3.84 25.05 -13.62
N ALA A 125 -3.11 25.99 -14.24
CA ALA A 125 -3.60 27.35 -14.48
C ALA A 125 -4.88 27.37 -15.34
N LYS A 126 -4.95 26.50 -16.36
CA LYS A 126 -6.07 26.47 -17.31
C LYS A 126 -7.33 25.77 -16.78
N HIS A 127 -7.16 24.69 -16.02
CA HIS A 127 -8.27 23.79 -15.68
C HIS A 127 -8.64 23.76 -14.19
N PHE A 128 -7.74 24.20 -13.33
CA PHE A 128 -7.87 24.02 -11.88
C PHE A 128 -7.58 25.30 -11.09
N TYR A 129 -7.85 26.46 -11.69
CA TYR A 129 -7.67 27.76 -11.05
C TYR A 129 -8.39 27.82 -9.68
N GLY A 130 -7.68 28.28 -8.66
CA GLY A 130 -8.17 28.41 -7.29
C GLY A 130 -8.36 27.09 -6.53
N LYS A 131 -7.84 25.97 -7.05
CA LYS A 131 -7.90 24.66 -6.38
C LYS A 131 -6.51 24.18 -5.99
N THR A 132 -6.43 23.44 -4.89
CA THR A 132 -5.25 22.63 -4.56
C THR A 132 -5.24 21.39 -5.45
N VAL A 133 -4.16 21.20 -6.20
CA VAL A 133 -3.99 20.07 -7.13
C VAL A 133 -2.74 19.29 -6.73
N LEU A 134 -2.92 18.02 -6.38
CA LEU A 134 -1.83 17.11 -6.08
C LEU A 134 -1.52 16.25 -7.31
N PRO A 135 -0.26 16.13 -7.75
CA PRO A 135 0.11 15.20 -8.81
C PRO A 135 -0.01 13.76 -8.31
N LEU A 136 -0.76 12.93 -9.04
CA LEU A 136 -0.75 11.48 -8.87
C LEU A 136 -0.09 10.87 -10.11
N LEU A 137 1.04 10.21 -9.91
CA LEU A 137 1.80 9.53 -10.96
C LEU A 137 1.60 8.03 -10.77
N PHE A 138 1.06 7.37 -11.79
CA PHE A 138 0.86 5.93 -11.79
C PHE A 138 1.81 5.26 -12.77
N PHE A 139 2.43 4.18 -12.33
CA PHE A 139 3.20 3.28 -13.16
C PHE A 139 2.48 1.93 -13.18
N PHE A 140 2.48 1.28 -14.33
CA PHE A 140 1.86 -0.03 -14.47
C PHE A 140 2.89 -1.02 -15.01
N ASP A 141 2.97 -2.19 -14.38
CA ASP A 141 3.82 -3.29 -14.80
C ASP A 141 3.02 -4.60 -14.84
N ASP A 142 3.33 -5.42 -15.83
CA ASP A 142 2.76 -6.76 -15.95
C ASP A 142 3.65 -7.74 -15.19
N MET A 143 3.12 -8.31 -14.10
CA MET A 143 3.81 -9.28 -13.26
C MET A 143 3.19 -10.66 -13.46
N ASP A 144 4.03 -11.65 -13.75
CA ASP A 144 3.67 -13.07 -13.73
C ASP A 144 4.25 -13.70 -12.45
N PRO A 145 3.51 -13.73 -11.33
CA PRO A 145 4.01 -14.26 -10.06
C PRO A 145 4.13 -15.80 -10.05
N ASP A 146 3.50 -16.48 -11.00
CA ASP A 146 3.55 -17.93 -11.12
C ASP A 146 4.91 -18.40 -11.67
N ASN A 147 5.45 -19.45 -11.06
CA ASN A 147 6.56 -20.20 -11.66
C ASN A 147 6.13 -20.70 -13.04
N ILE A 148 6.87 -20.29 -14.08
CA ILE A 148 6.64 -20.57 -15.51
C ILE A 148 6.49 -22.08 -15.81
N THR A 149 6.87 -22.96 -14.87
CA THR A 149 6.87 -24.42 -15.01
C THR A 149 5.81 -25.17 -14.18
N GLY A 150 4.98 -24.48 -13.38
CA GLY A 150 3.97 -25.11 -12.52
C GLY A 150 2.68 -25.49 -13.26
N SER A 151 1.86 -26.41 -12.70
CA SER A 151 0.56 -26.80 -13.25
C SER A 151 -0.49 -25.68 -13.30
N HIS A 152 -0.15 -24.50 -12.76
CA HIS A 152 -0.94 -23.27 -12.77
C HIS A 152 -0.29 -22.13 -13.58
N ALA A 153 0.79 -22.39 -14.33
CA ALA A 153 1.44 -21.37 -15.15
C ALA A 153 0.44 -20.69 -16.11
N GLY A 154 0.32 -19.36 -16.03
CA GLY A 154 -0.57 -18.55 -16.87
C GLY A 154 -2.02 -18.45 -16.38
N HIS A 155 -2.35 -19.03 -15.22
CA HIS A 155 -3.67 -18.88 -14.61
C HIS A 155 -3.83 -17.55 -13.85
N HIS A 156 -2.73 -16.98 -13.36
CA HIS A 156 -2.74 -15.74 -12.60
C HIS A 156 -1.81 -14.71 -13.25
N LYS A 157 -2.39 -13.78 -14.00
CA LYS A 157 -1.70 -12.56 -14.44
C LYS A 157 -2.01 -11.45 -13.45
N VAL A 158 -0.98 -10.77 -12.95
CA VAL A 158 -1.13 -9.67 -12.01
C VAL A 158 -0.60 -8.41 -12.66
N GLY A 159 -1.46 -7.39 -12.80
CA GLY A 159 -0.98 -6.04 -13.11
C GLY A 159 -0.66 -5.31 -11.81
N ALA A 160 0.56 -4.82 -11.68
CA ALA A 160 0.97 -4.01 -10.54
C ALA A 160 0.88 -2.53 -10.92
N LEU A 161 0.07 -1.77 -10.17
CA LEU A 161 0.01 -0.32 -10.23
C LEU A 161 0.86 0.24 -9.09
N TYR A 162 1.89 1.02 -9.41
CA TYR A 162 2.79 1.68 -8.47
C TYR A 162 2.60 3.20 -8.48
#